data_AF-A0A7V1LNV7-F1
#
_entry.id   AF-A0A7V1LNV7-F1
#
_cell.length_a   1.000
_cell.length_b   1.000
_cell.length_c   1.000
_cell.angle_alpha   90.00
_cell.angle_beta   90.00
_cell.angle_gamma   90.00
#
_symmetry.space_group_name_H-M   'P 1'
#
loop_
_entity.id
_entity.type
_entity.pdbx_description
1 polymer ?
#
loop_
_entity_poly.entity_id
_entity_poly.type
_entity_poly.pdbx_seq_one_letter_code
_entity_poly.pdbx_strand_id
1 'polypeptide(L)'
;MKDHPKGLPVLFFTELWERFSYYGMRAILVLYVTEQTISANPGLGWSAAEALSLYGTYTMLVYLMAIPGGYIADKFLGQKKTV
;
A
#
# COMPACT_ATOMS: atom_id res chain seq x y z
N MET A 1 -20.18 -17.21 3.02
CA MET A 1 -18.99 -18.11 2.99
C MET A 1 -19.32 -19.60 2.91
N LYS A 2 -20.45 -20.10 3.43
CA LYS A 2 -20.77 -21.54 3.39
C LYS A 2 -20.97 -22.12 1.97
N ASP A 3 -21.36 -21.29 1.00
CA ASP A 3 -21.59 -21.73 -0.40
C ASP A 3 -20.53 -21.21 -1.40
N HIS A 4 -19.32 -20.87 -0.93
CA HIS A 4 -18.24 -20.38 -1.78
C HIS A 4 -17.04 -21.32 -1.80
N PRO A 5 -16.18 -21.28 -2.85
CA PRO A 5 -14.96 -22.07 -2.89
C PRO A 5 -14.08 -21.87 -1.65
N LYS A 6 -13.48 -22.96 -1.15
CA LYS A 6 -12.67 -22.93 0.08
C LYS A 6 -11.46 -21.98 0.05
N GLY A 7 -11.01 -21.57 -1.14
CA GLY A 7 -9.95 -20.57 -1.30
C GLY A 7 -10.41 -19.13 -1.10
N LEU A 8 -11.71 -18.85 -1.23
CA LEU A 8 -12.24 -17.48 -1.13
C LEU A 8 -12.01 -16.84 0.24
N PRO A 9 -12.25 -17.52 1.38
CA PRO A 9 -11.96 -16.92 2.69
C PRO A 9 -10.50 -16.51 2.84
N VAL A 10 -9.56 -17.32 2.32
CA VAL A 10 -8.12 -17.00 2.38
C VAL A 10 -7.83 -15.75 1.57
N LEU A 11 -8.26 -15.70 0.30
CA LEU A 11 -8.06 -14.53 -0.57
C LEU A 11 -8.74 -13.28 -0.01
N PHE A 12 -9.94 -13.41 0.55
CA PHE A 12 -10.66 -12.31 1.16
C PHE A 12 -9.89 -11.70 2.33
N PHE A 13 -9.42 -12.51 3.27
CA PHE A 13 -8.66 -11.99 4.41
C PHE A 13 -7.29 -11.46 4.00
N THR A 14 -6.61 -12.10 3.03
CA THR A 14 -5.36 -11.59 2.47
C THR A 14 -5.56 -10.18 1.88
N GLU A 15 -6.56 -10.01 1.00
CA GLU A 15 -6.86 -8.71 0.39
C GLU A 15 -7.34 -7.69 1.44
N LEU A 16 -8.15 -8.11 2.42
CA LEU A 16 -8.65 -7.23 3.46
C LEU A 16 -7.50 -6.62 4.28
N TRP A 17 -6.51 -7.43 4.67
CA TRP A 17 -5.37 -6.96 5.45
C TRP A 17 -4.40 -6.13 4.62
N GLU A 18 -4.23 -6.46 3.33
CA GLU A 18 -3.48 -5.63 2.38
C GLU A 18 -4.11 -4.24 2.30
N ARG A 19 -5.43 -4.16 2.06
CA ARG A 19 -6.14 -2.89 1.89
C ARG A 19 -6.19 -2.09 3.18
N PHE A 20 -6.44 -2.76 4.30
CA PHE A 20 -6.40 -2.13 5.62
C PHE A 20 -5.05 -1.45 5.86
N SER A 21 -3.94 -2.14 5.60
CA SER A 21 -2.59 -1.60 5.80
C SER A 21 -2.29 -0.47 4.82
N TYR A 22 -2.69 -0.61 3.55
CA TYR A 22 -2.48 0.40 2.52
C TYR A 22 -3.21 1.71 2.81
N TYR A 23 -4.52 1.64 3.11
CA TYR A 23 -5.31 2.83 3.42
C TYR A 23 -4.97 3.40 4.80
N GLY A 24 -4.66 2.56 5.79
CA GLY A 24 -4.23 2.98 7.11
C GLY A 24 -2.94 3.80 7.05
N MET A 25 -1.94 3.31 6.30
CA MET A 25 -0.70 4.06 6.08
C MET A 25 -0.97 5.39 5.36
N ARG A 26 -1.75 5.39 4.26
CA ARG A 26 -2.08 6.61 3.50
C ARG A 26 -2.81 7.66 4.34
N ALA A 27 -3.65 7.24 5.28
CA ALA A 27 -4.41 8.15 6.13
C ALA A 27 -3.51 8.99 7.05
N ILE A 28 -2.38 8.43 7.50
CA ILE A 28 -1.47 9.11 8.45
C ILE A 28 -0.16 9.59 7.82
N LEU A 29 0.19 9.12 6.62
CA LEU A 29 1.49 9.38 5.99
C LEU A 29 1.79 10.88 5.86
N VAL A 30 0.87 11.66 5.29
CA VAL A 30 1.10 13.11 5.09
C VAL A 30 1.21 13.82 6.43
N LEU A 31 0.34 13.49 7.39
CA LEU A 31 0.39 14.06 8.75
C LEU A 31 1.76 13.83 9.39
N TYR A 32 2.25 12.60 9.34
CA TYR A 32 3.56 12.23 9.88
C TYR A 32 4.71 12.96 9.17
N VAL A 33 4.68 13.05 7.84
CA VAL A 33 5.76 13.68 7.05
C VAL A 33 5.82 15.19 7.30
N THR A 34 4.68 15.86 7.46
CA THR A 34 4.63 17.32 7.67
C THR A 34 4.87 17.74 9.12
N GLU A 35 4.62 16.86 10.09
CA GLU A 35 4.74 17.17 11.51
C GLU A 35 6.20 17.49 11.90
N GLN A 36 6.39 18.45 12.81
CA GLN A 36 7.74 18.95 13.12
C GLN A 36 8.60 17.89 13.81
N THR A 37 9.91 17.94 13.58
CA THR A 37 10.87 16.99 14.17
C THR A 37 11.04 17.16 15.68
N ILE A 38 10.68 18.32 16.22
CA ILE A 38 10.85 18.68 17.64
C ILE A 38 9.53 18.75 18.42
N SER A 39 8.40 18.34 17.81
CA SER A 39 7.10 18.39 18.48
C SER A 39 6.92 17.26 19.50
N ALA A 40 5.83 17.31 20.28
CA ALA A 40 5.48 16.25 21.22
C ALA A 40 5.15 14.90 20.52
N ASN A 41 4.84 14.94 19.23
CA ASN A 41 4.63 13.77 18.37
C ASN A 41 5.49 13.93 17.11
N PRO A 42 6.80 13.66 17.18
CA PRO A 42 7.74 14.02 16.12
C PRO A 42 7.41 13.42 14.76
N GLY A 43 7.50 14.25 13.73
CA GLY A 43 7.44 13.85 12.32
C GLY A 43 8.74 14.11 11.57
N LEU A 44 8.65 14.27 10.25
CA LEU A 44 9.81 14.54 9.38
C LEU A 44 10.04 16.04 9.10
N GLY A 45 9.08 16.90 9.41
CA GLY A 45 9.18 18.35 9.28
C GLY A 45 9.24 18.85 7.83
N TRP A 46 8.73 18.09 6.86
CA TRP A 46 8.71 18.48 5.45
C TRP A 46 7.63 19.53 5.17
N SER A 47 7.79 20.27 4.07
CA SER A 47 6.71 21.14 3.60
C SER A 47 5.51 20.32 3.11
N ALA A 48 4.32 20.91 3.18
CA ALA A 48 3.10 20.27 2.65
C ALA A 48 3.22 19.94 1.15
N ALA A 49 3.93 20.76 0.37
CA ALA A 49 4.16 20.53 -1.05
C ALA A 49 5.02 19.27 -1.31
N GLU A 50 6.11 19.11 -0.56
CA GLU A 50 6.96 17.92 -0.65
C GLU A 50 6.23 16.65 -0.19
N ALA A 51 5.46 16.74 0.90
CA ALA A 51 4.67 15.62 1.40
C ALA A 51 3.61 15.15 0.39
N LEU A 52 2.91 16.10 -0.26
CA LEU A 52 1.94 15.78 -1.31
C LEU A 52 2.61 15.23 -2.58
N SER A 53 3.79 15.74 -2.95
CA SER A 53 4.57 15.20 -4.06
C SER A 53 5.02 13.76 -3.81
N LEU A 54 5.47 13.45 -2.60
CA LEU A 54 5.78 12.08 -2.16
C LEU A 54 4.55 11.18 -2.26
N TYR A 55 3.41 11.63 -1.73
CA TYR A 55 2.17 10.86 -1.77
C TYR A 55 1.70 10.57 -3.20
N GLY A 56 1.77 11.56 -4.08
CA GLY A 56 1.44 11.42 -5.50
C GLY A 56 2.38 10.43 -6.21
N THR A 57 3.68 10.59 -6.01
CA THR A 57 4.71 9.71 -6.58
C THR A 57 4.53 8.27 -6.10
N TYR A 58 4.33 8.07 -4.79
CA TYR A 58 4.07 6.77 -4.21
C TYR A 58 2.84 6.09 -4.84
N THR A 59 1.72 6.83 -4.94
CA THR A 59 0.48 6.29 -5.53
C THR A 59 0.69 5.89 -6.99
N MET A 60 1.36 6.75 -7.77
CA MET A 60 1.68 6.48 -9.16
C MET A 60 2.57 5.23 -9.33
N LEU A 61 3.59 5.08 -8.48
CA LEU A 61 4.45 3.90 -8.49
C LEU A 61 3.70 2.61 -8.15
N VAL A 62 2.75 2.63 -7.21
CA VAL A 62 1.92 1.45 -6.89
C VAL A 62 1.16 0.96 -8.13
N TYR A 63 0.59 1.88 -8.92
CA TYR A 63 -0.08 1.52 -10.18
C TYR A 63 0.92 1.07 -11.25
N LEU A 64 2.06 1.73 -11.37
CA LEU A 64 3.08 1.39 -12.38
C LEU A 64 3.67 0.00 -12.11
N MET A 65 3.97 -0.32 -10.85
CA MET A 65 4.58 -1.59 -10.44
C MET A 65 3.65 -2.79 -10.63
N ALA A 66 2.34 -2.59 -10.78
CA ALA A 66 1.42 -3.66 -11.12
C ALA A 66 1.75 -4.32 -12.48
N ILE A 67 2.31 -3.55 -13.43
CA ILE A 67 2.67 -4.04 -14.77
C ILE A 67 3.81 -5.07 -14.70
N PRO A 68 5.03 -4.74 -14.21
CA PRO A 68 6.09 -5.74 -14.09
C PRO A 68 5.71 -6.83 -13.08
N GLY A 69 4.95 -6.54 -12.04
CA GLY A 69 4.46 -7.54 -11.08
C GLY A 69 3.60 -8.62 -11.76
N GLY A 70 2.63 -8.21 -12.58
CA GLY A 70 1.79 -9.13 -13.36
C GLY A 70 2.61 -9.94 -14.38
N TYR A 71 3.53 -9.28 -15.09
CA TYR A 71 4.44 -9.98 -16.01
C TYR A 71 5.28 -11.06 -15.31
N ILE A 72 5.81 -10.77 -14.13
CA ILE A 72 6.59 -11.72 -13.33
C ILE A 72 5.72 -12.89 -12.86
N ALA A 73 4.50 -12.61 -12.41
CA ALA A 73 3.54 -13.63 -11.99
C ALA A 73 3.20 -14.59 -13.14
N ASP A 74 3.01 -14.06 -14.35
CA ASP A 74 2.62 -14.84 -15.53
C ASP A 74 3.76 -15.71 -16.08
N LYS A 75 5.00 -15.20 -16.04
CA LYS A 75 6.13 -15.84 -16.73
C LYS A 75 7.04 -16.68 -15.84
N PHE A 76 7.14 -16.37 -14.55
CA PHE A 76 8.18 -16.94 -13.70
C PHE A 76 7.65 -17.60 -12.42
N LEU A 77 6.82 -16.90 -11.65
CA LEU A 77 6.51 -17.31 -10.28
C LEU A 77 5.15 -18.00 -10.12
N GLY A 78 4.20 -17.69 -10.99
CA GLY A 78 2.80 -18.07 -10.84
C GLY A 78 2.07 -17.23 -9.78
N GLN A 79 0.77 -17.03 -9.99
CA GLN A 79 -0.06 -16.12 -9.20
C GLN A 79 -0.01 -16.37 -7.68
N LYS A 80 0.03 -17.64 -7.24
CA LYS A 80 0.05 -18.00 -5.81
C LYS A 80 1.32 -17.54 -5.08
N LYS A 81 2.47 -17.46 -5.75
CA LYS A 81 3.75 -17.07 -5.13
C LYS A 81 3.99 -15.56 -5.16
N THR A 82 3.19 -14.82 -5.92
CA THR A 82 3.29 -13.36 -6.07
C THR A 82 2.33 -12.61 -5.14
N VAL A 83 1.47 -13.33 -4.42
CA VAL A 83 0.50 -12.83 -3.45
C VAL A 83 0.97 -13.15 -2.04
#